data_AF-A0A1M6QI87-F1
#
_entry.id   AF-A0A1M6QI87-F1
#
_cell.length_a   1.000
_cell.length_b   1.000
_cell.length_c   1.000
_cell.angle_alpha   90.00
_cell.angle_beta   90.00
_cell.angle_gamma   90.00
#
_symmetry.space_group_name_H-M   'P 1'
#
loop_
_entity.id
_entity.type
_entity.pdbx_description
1 polymer ?
#
loop_
_entity_poly.entity_id
_entity_poly.type
_entity_poly.pdbx_seq_one_letter_code
_entity_poly.pdbx_strand_id
1 'polypeptide(L)'
;MQAATQKTKTIRYWERRRILWNTLLVPPSLLAYKVTIDLKSYYGTQSTFGWPMVLWLFFVYAIAANICYTFAYVAEFWVLETKWEHFYHIRGRKILFVLGTLLGMALAFAGGIAIAHVQYPI
;
A
#
# COMPACT_ATOMS: atom_id res chain seq x y z
N MET A 1 13.86 31.34 6.67
CA MET A 1 14.66 30.12 6.92
C MET A 1 13.91 28.99 7.64
N GLN A 2 12.85 29.25 8.42
CA GLN A 2 12.10 28.21 9.16
C GLN A 2 11.31 27.21 8.28
N ALA A 3 10.82 27.63 7.11
CA ALA A 3 10.03 26.78 6.21
C ALA A 3 10.84 25.62 5.58
N ALA A 4 12.12 25.83 5.28
CA ALA A 4 12.99 24.79 4.71
C ALA A 4 13.23 23.65 5.71
N THR A 5 13.36 23.98 7.00
CA THR A 5 13.54 23.00 8.07
C THR A 5 12.28 22.18 8.35
N GLN A 6 11.09 22.78 8.20
CA GLN A 6 9.83 22.04 8.34
C GLN A 6 9.59 21.07 7.17
N LYS A 7 9.84 21.47 5.91
CA LYS A 7 9.71 20.58 4.74
C LYS A 7 10.58 19.33 4.87
N THR A 8 11.85 19.49 5.27
CA THR A 8 12.77 18.36 5.45
C THR A 8 12.33 17.41 6.57
N LYS A 9 11.84 17.94 7.70
CA LYS A 9 11.29 17.11 8.80
C LYS A 9 10.08 16.29 8.35
N THR A 10 9.22 16.89 7.52
CA THR A 10 8.03 16.27 6.97
C THR A 10 8.37 15.15 5.99
N ILE A 11 9.32 15.39 5.06
CA ILE A 11 9.79 14.36 4.13
C ILE A 11 10.38 13.18 4.91
N ARG A 12 11.25 13.44 5.88
CA ARG A 12 11.86 12.39 6.71
C ARG A 12 10.84 11.58 7.51
N TYR A 13 9.75 12.22 7.95
CA TYR A 13 8.64 11.55 8.65
C TYR A 13 7.92 10.53 7.76
N TRP A 14 7.62 10.89 6.51
CA TRP A 14 6.93 10.03 5.56
C TRP A 14 7.90 8.98 4.98
N GLU A 15 9.14 9.30 4.66
CA GLU A 15 10.09 8.29 4.18
C GLU A 15 10.30 7.13 5.16
N ARG A 16 10.44 7.41 6.46
CA ARG A 16 10.57 6.35 7.47
C ARG A 16 9.32 5.46 7.53
N ARG A 17 8.15 6.01 7.25
CA ARG A 17 6.88 5.29 7.24
C ARG A 17 6.60 4.57 5.93
N ARG A 18 7.28 4.89 4.85
CA ARG A 18 7.19 4.14 3.59
C ARG A 18 7.64 2.69 3.77
N ILE A 19 8.65 2.45 4.61
CA ILE A 19 9.08 1.09 4.96
C ILE A 19 7.94 0.37 5.70
N LEU A 20 7.40 0.99 6.74
CA LEU A 20 6.27 0.44 7.50
C LEU A 20 5.07 0.13 6.61
N TRP A 21 4.70 1.08 5.74
CA TRP A 21 3.65 0.94 4.74
C TRP A 21 3.84 -0.32 3.88
N ASN A 22 4.99 -0.44 3.21
CA ASN A 22 5.26 -1.60 2.36
C ASN A 22 5.27 -2.90 3.18
N THR A 23 5.88 -2.92 4.37
CA THR A 23 5.91 -4.12 5.22
C THR A 23 4.53 -4.56 5.71
N LEU A 24 3.59 -3.64 5.90
CA LEU A 24 2.22 -3.96 6.34
C LEU A 24 1.33 -4.48 5.21
N LEU A 25 1.65 -4.16 3.95
CA LEU A 25 0.91 -4.62 2.77
C LEU A 25 1.28 -6.04 2.33
N VAL A 26 2.52 -6.47 2.60
CA VAL A 26 3.02 -7.79 2.19
C VAL A 26 2.24 -8.94 2.85
N PRO A 27 2.06 -9.01 4.18
CA PRO A 27 1.33 -10.10 4.81
C PRO A 27 -0.11 -10.31 4.29
N PRO A 28 -0.99 -9.28 4.21
CA PRO A 28 -2.35 -9.49 3.72
C PRO A 28 -2.39 -9.92 2.26
N SER A 29 -1.51 -9.41 1.40
CA SER A 29 -1.46 -9.80 -0.01
C SER A 29 -0.99 -11.25 -0.20
N LEU A 30 0.06 -11.67 0.51
CA LEU A 30 0.54 -13.05 0.47
C LEU A 30 -0.47 -14.04 1.05
N LEU A 31 -1.11 -13.67 2.16
CA LEU A 31 -2.14 -14.51 2.78
C LEU A 31 -3.36 -14.67 1.88
N ALA A 32 -3.84 -13.58 1.30
CA ALA A 32 -4.94 -13.59 0.33
C ALA A 32 -4.63 -14.46 -0.88
N TYR A 33 -3.44 -14.28 -1.46
CA TYR A 33 -2.96 -15.09 -2.57
C TYR A 33 -2.94 -16.56 -2.17
N LYS A 34 -2.23 -16.93 -1.10
CA LYS A 34 -2.06 -18.32 -0.61
C LYS A 34 -3.39 -19.05 -0.37
N VAL A 35 -4.32 -18.41 0.35
CA VAL A 35 -5.65 -18.98 0.62
C VAL A 35 -6.41 -19.23 -0.69
N THR A 36 -6.33 -18.30 -1.64
CA THR A 36 -7.04 -18.41 -2.92
C THR A 36 -6.47 -19.52 -3.81
N ILE A 37 -5.15 -19.68 -3.87
CA ILE A 37 -4.52 -20.78 -4.63
C ILE A 37 -4.83 -22.14 -4.00
N ASP A 38 -4.77 -22.26 -2.67
CA ASP A 38 -5.05 -23.53 -1.99
C ASP A 38 -6.51 -23.96 -2.23
N LEU A 39 -7.43 -23.00 -2.20
CA LEU A 39 -8.83 -23.25 -2.53
C LEU A 39 -9.01 -23.69 -4.00
N LYS A 40 -8.38 -23.02 -4.96
CA LYS A 40 -8.51 -23.35 -6.39
C LYS A 40 -7.83 -24.68 -6.76
N SER A 41 -6.69 -24.97 -6.14
CA SER A 41 -6.00 -26.25 -6.29
C SER A 41 -6.86 -27.42 -5.78
N TYR A 42 -7.59 -27.22 -4.67
CA TYR A 42 -8.54 -28.20 -4.17
C TYR A 42 -9.66 -28.53 -5.16
N TYR A 43 -10.11 -27.55 -5.96
CA TYR A 43 -11.10 -27.76 -7.04
C TYR A 43 -10.49 -28.25 -8.36
N GLY A 44 -9.19 -28.55 -8.41
CA GLY A 44 -8.53 -29.11 -9.59
C GLY A 44 -8.24 -28.12 -10.72
N THR A 45 -8.34 -26.81 -10.48
CA THR A 45 -7.98 -25.80 -11.48
C THR A 45 -6.47 -25.84 -11.75
N GLN A 46 -6.08 -25.79 -13.03
CA GLN A 46 -4.67 -25.74 -13.42
C GLN A 46 -4.14 -24.30 -13.50
N SER A 47 -2.84 -24.14 -13.23
CA SER A 47 -2.15 -22.85 -13.36
C SER A 47 -1.93 -22.51 -14.83
N THR A 48 -2.33 -21.31 -15.26
CA THR A 48 -2.11 -20.83 -16.62
C THR A 48 -0.70 -20.29 -16.87
N PHE A 49 -0.03 -19.79 -15.82
CA PHE A 49 1.35 -19.31 -15.90
C PHE A 49 2.18 -19.64 -14.67
N GLY A 50 3.50 -19.58 -14.81
CA GLY A 50 4.45 -19.88 -13.74
C GLY A 50 4.71 -18.71 -12.79
N TRP A 51 5.49 -19.00 -11.75
CA TRP A 51 5.93 -18.06 -10.71
C TRP A 51 6.54 -16.73 -11.21
N PRO A 52 7.29 -16.67 -12.33
CA PRO A 52 7.83 -15.39 -12.80
C PRO A 52 6.76 -14.32 -13.06
N MET A 53 5.60 -14.71 -13.62
CA MET A 53 4.50 -13.79 -13.89
C MET A 53 3.79 -13.36 -12.60
N VAL A 54 3.67 -14.27 -11.62
CA VAL A 54 3.14 -13.95 -10.28
C VAL A 54 4.00 -12.87 -9.60
N LEU A 55 5.32 -13.07 -9.59
CA LEU A 55 6.27 -12.11 -9.01
C LEU A 55 6.21 -10.76 -9.73
N TRP A 56 6.10 -10.77 -11.07
CA TRP A 56 5.91 -9.57 -11.86
C TRP A 56 4.64 -8.81 -11.47
N LEU A 57 3.52 -9.51 -11.32
CA LEU A 57 2.28 -8.88 -10.87
C LEU A 57 2.42 -8.28 -9.48
N PHE A 58 2.97 -9.00 -8.50
CA PHE A 58 3.25 -8.45 -7.18
C PHE A 58 4.11 -7.18 -7.23
N PHE A 59 5.13 -7.16 -8.10
CA PHE A 59 5.97 -5.99 -8.31
C PHE A 59 5.18 -4.80 -8.88
N VAL A 60 4.32 -5.03 -9.87
CA VAL A 60 3.43 -3.98 -10.43
C VAL A 60 2.49 -3.42 -9.35
N TYR A 61 1.87 -4.28 -8.54
CA TYR A 61 1.02 -3.84 -7.43
C TYR A 61 1.82 -3.09 -6.35
N ALA A 62 3.06 -3.48 -6.07
CA ALA A 62 3.93 -2.76 -5.15
C ALA A 62 4.26 -1.35 -5.65
N ILE A 63 4.48 -1.16 -6.96
CA ILE A 63 4.64 0.16 -7.56
C ILE A 63 3.36 0.98 -7.40
N ALA A 64 2.19 0.40 -7.73
CA ALA A 64 0.91 1.08 -7.58
C ALA A 64 0.65 1.51 -6.12
N ALA A 65 0.96 0.65 -5.14
CA ALA A 65 0.84 0.98 -3.73
C ALA A 65 1.77 2.12 -3.30
N ASN A 66 2.97 2.24 -3.89
CA ASN A 66 3.87 3.37 -3.64
C ASN A 66 3.37 4.66 -4.30
N ILE A 67 2.69 4.59 -5.44
CA ILE A 67 1.99 5.74 -6.04
C ILE A 67 0.84 6.18 -5.13
N CYS A 68 0.04 5.26 -4.60
CA CYS A 68 -0.99 5.60 -3.61
C CYS A 68 -0.39 6.29 -2.38
N TYR A 69 0.80 5.88 -1.94
CA TYR A 69 1.51 6.51 -0.84
C TYR A 69 1.92 7.96 -1.13
N THR A 70 2.23 8.33 -2.39
CA THR A 70 2.66 9.70 -2.69
C THR A 70 1.54 10.73 -2.50
N PHE A 71 0.27 10.33 -2.56
CA PHE A 71 -0.86 11.19 -2.24
C PHE A 71 -0.85 11.73 -0.80
N ALA A 72 -0.18 11.03 0.12
CA ALA A 72 0.02 11.55 1.48
C ALA A 72 0.81 12.87 1.49
N TYR A 73 1.76 13.04 0.56
CA TYR A 73 2.51 14.29 0.41
C TYR A 73 1.64 15.40 -0.20
N VAL A 74 0.71 15.06 -1.10
CA VAL A 74 -0.23 16.03 -1.68
C VAL A 74 -1.12 16.62 -0.59
N ALA A 75 -1.69 15.76 0.28
CA ALA A 75 -2.47 16.20 1.44
C ALA A 75 -1.65 17.10 2.37
N GLU A 76 -0.37 16.78 2.56
CA GLU A 76 0.55 17.57 3.38
C GLU A 76 0.76 18.99 2.83
N PHE A 77 0.95 19.15 1.51
CA PHE A 77 1.08 20.47 0.88
C PHE A 77 -0.21 21.26 0.91
N TRP A 78 -1.35 20.58 0.76
CA TRP A 78 -2.64 21.25 0.78
C TRP A 78 -3.01 21.79 2.15
N VAL A 79 -2.65 21.07 3.23
CA VAL A 79 -2.93 21.50 4.60
C VAL A 79 -1.98 22.61 5.08
N LEU A 80 -0.75 22.68 4.56
CA LEU A 80 0.20 23.76 4.86
C LEU A 80 -0.31 25.16 4.48
N GLU A 81 -1.26 25.26 3.55
CA GLU A 81 -1.89 26.53 3.15
C GLU A 81 -3.09 26.92 4.03
N THR A 82 -3.45 26.09 5.01
CA THR A 82 -4.66 26.26 5.83
C THR A 82 -4.35 26.55 7.30
N LYS A 83 -5.29 27.18 8.01
CA LYS A 83 -5.20 27.41 9.47
C LYS A 83 -5.17 26.13 10.33
N TRP A 84 -5.28 24.95 9.71
CA TRP A 84 -5.35 23.64 10.37
C TRP A 84 -3.98 22.97 10.61
N GLU A 85 -2.88 23.63 10.22
CA GLU A 85 -1.51 23.12 10.33
C GLU A 85 -1.20 22.51 11.71
N HIS A 86 -1.58 23.20 12.79
CA HIS A 86 -1.29 22.77 14.15
C HIS A 86 -2.00 21.46 14.53
N PHE A 87 -3.28 21.30 14.17
CA PHE A 87 -4.04 20.07 14.43
C PHE A 87 -3.56 18.92 13.56
N TYR A 88 -3.26 19.20 12.29
CA TYR A 88 -2.86 18.20 11.32
C TYR A 88 -1.49 17.59 11.66
N HIS A 89 -0.52 18.40 12.11
CA HIS A 89 0.78 17.90 12.53
C HIS A 89 0.73 17.04 13.81
N ILE A 90 -0.21 17.30 14.73
CA ILE A 90 -0.34 16.55 15.99
C ILE A 90 -1.13 15.25 15.77
N ARG A 91 -2.28 15.31 15.08
CA ARG A 91 -3.21 14.18 14.93
C ARG A 91 -3.46 13.78 13.48
N GLY A 92 -3.64 14.75 12.58
CA GLY A 92 -4.01 14.51 11.18
C GLY A 92 -3.06 13.55 10.45
N ARG A 93 -1.74 13.74 10.56
CA ARG A 93 -0.74 12.85 9.94
C ARG A 93 -0.84 11.39 10.39
N LYS A 94 -1.15 11.17 11.68
CA LYS A 94 -1.29 9.81 12.23
C LYS A 94 -2.58 9.18 11.72
N ILE A 95 -3.68 9.93 11.73
CA ILE A 95 -4.98 9.48 11.23
C ILE A 95 -4.89 9.13 9.74
N LEU A 96 -4.30 10.02 8.92
CA LEU A 96 -4.12 9.80 7.49
C LEU A 96 -3.27 8.55 7.23
N PHE A 97 -2.18 8.37 7.98
CA PHE A 97 -1.35 7.18 7.86
C PHE A 97 -2.12 5.90 8.26
N VAL A 98 -2.84 5.90 9.37
CA VAL A 98 -3.60 4.72 9.82
C VAL A 98 -4.71 4.37 8.85
N LEU A 99 -5.56 5.34 8.48
CA LEU A 99 -6.66 5.11 7.54
C LEU A 99 -6.16 4.69 6.16
N GLY A 100 -5.14 5.39 5.65
CA GLY A 100 -4.50 5.01 4.39
C GLY A 100 -3.93 3.60 4.45
N THR A 101 -3.31 3.21 5.58
CA THR A 101 -2.71 1.87 5.72
C THR A 101 -3.79 0.81 5.76
N LEU A 102 -4.88 1.03 6.48
CA LEU A 102 -6.03 0.12 6.50
C LEU A 102 -6.63 -0.06 5.10
N LEU A 103 -6.84 1.03 4.37
CA LEU A 103 -7.31 0.99 2.99
C LEU A 103 -6.31 0.24 2.09
N GLY A 104 -5.02 0.54 2.22
CA GLY A 104 -3.95 -0.13 1.49
C GLY A 104 -3.94 -1.63 1.76
N MET A 105 -4.09 -2.05 3.01
CA MET A 105 -4.15 -3.48 3.37
C MET A 105 -5.34 -4.19 2.73
N ALA A 106 -6.52 -3.55 2.68
CA ALA A 106 -7.69 -4.09 2.00
C ALA A 106 -7.43 -4.23 0.49
N LEU A 107 -6.80 -3.23 -0.15
CA LEU A 107 -6.42 -3.29 -1.56
C LEU A 107 -5.34 -4.34 -1.83
N ALA A 108 -4.37 -4.50 -0.94
CA ALA A 108 -3.32 -5.52 -1.03
C ALA A 108 -3.91 -6.94 -0.93
N PHE A 109 -4.88 -7.13 -0.03
CA PHE A 109 -5.66 -8.36 0.08
C PHE A 109 -6.42 -8.66 -1.23
N ALA A 110 -7.17 -7.67 -1.75
CA ALA A 110 -7.87 -7.80 -3.03
C ALA A 110 -6.91 -8.07 -4.21
N GLY A 111 -5.71 -7.44 -4.21
CA GLY A 111 -4.67 -7.68 -5.20
C GLY A 111 -4.14 -9.11 -5.15
N GLY A 112 -3.91 -9.67 -3.96
CA GLY A 112 -3.53 -11.08 -3.79
C GLY A 112 -4.56 -12.06 -4.36
N ILE A 113 -5.85 -11.79 -4.11
CA ILE A 113 -6.97 -12.53 -4.72
C ILE A 113 -6.92 -12.40 -6.24
N ALA A 114 -6.82 -11.17 -6.76
CA ALA A 114 -6.80 -10.91 -8.19
C ALA A 114 -5.66 -11.66 -8.91
N ILE A 115 -4.45 -11.65 -8.35
CA ILE A 115 -3.31 -12.40 -8.90
C ILE A 115 -3.61 -13.89 -8.95
N ALA A 116 -4.17 -14.46 -7.88
CA ALA A 116 -4.54 -15.88 -7.84
C ALA A 116 -5.64 -16.22 -8.86
N HIS A 117 -6.60 -15.33 -9.10
CA HIS A 117 -7.61 -15.51 -10.14
C HIS A 117 -7.05 -15.44 -11.56
N VAL A 118 -6.05 -14.58 -11.79
CA VAL A 118 -5.39 -14.51 -13.10
C VAL A 118 -4.56 -15.77 -13.34
N GLN A 119 -3.89 -16.31 -12.30
CA GLN A 119 -3.08 -17.53 -12.40
C GLN A 119 -3.91 -18.81 -12.54
N TYR A 120 -5.04 -18.87 -11.84
CA TYR A 120 -5.96 -19.99 -11.90
C TYR A 120 -7.33 -19.43 -12.30
N PRO A 121 -7.51 -19.03 -13.58
CA PRO A 121 -8.84 -18.71 -14.08
C PRO A 121 -9.68 -19.98 -13.94
N ILE A 122 -10.90 -19.81 -13.42
CA ILE A 122 -11.85 -20.92 -13.22
C ILE A 122 -11.95 -21.73 -14.51
#